data_AF-A0A068RRF5-F1
#
_entry.id   AF-A0A068RRF5-F1
#
_cell.length_a   1.000
_cell.length_b   1.000
_cell.length_c   1.000
_cell.angle_alpha   90.00
_cell.angle_beta   90.00
_cell.angle_gamma   90.00
#
_symmetry.space_group_name_H-M   'P 1'
#
loop_
_entity.id
_entity.type
_entity.pdbx_description
1 polymer ?
#
loop_
_entity_poly.entity_id
_entity_poly.type
_entity_poly.pdbx_seq_one_letter_code
_entity_poly.pdbx_strand_id
1 'polypeptide(L)'
;MYEDGQYRIKEEPVGQKLGYGPLIDFTKFIHDAPNDAKLWVKRFDVEGFIRNMVAEFYLGFSDGFWVNVNNYFLYQEPETKRMIYIPSDTNRALGNTQYKMEKMLTGNMTEFATMADKSPLSVRLFGIPEFEKRFQEVSRDVINKIFNMKAMGPVIDDTVAMIQEDVAWDQTLEFPGKLNMPRERKEGEPINVRNTDTAYDCWVVARDGIPFKKAVYGPVTGHLSTIGVVEWIKKKVQAVKDF
;
A
#
# COMPACT_ATOMS: atom_id res chain seq x y z
N MET A 1 3.42 24.96 -8.60
CA MET A 1 2.70 25.33 -7.36
C MET A 1 1.37 24.61 -7.42
N TYR A 2 1.00 23.92 -6.34
CA TYR A 2 -0.32 23.33 -6.22
C TYR A 2 -1.37 24.45 -6.13
N GLU A 3 -2.46 24.37 -6.89
CA GLU A 3 -3.59 25.30 -6.73
C GLU A 3 -4.24 25.10 -5.36
N ASP A 4 -4.73 26.19 -4.76
CA ASP A 4 -5.55 26.11 -3.55
C ASP A 4 -6.78 25.23 -3.84
N GLY A 5 -6.90 24.09 -3.15
CA GLY A 5 -8.07 23.21 -3.25
C GLY A 5 -7.87 21.83 -3.88
N GLN A 6 -6.62 21.37 -4.09
CA GLN A 6 -6.39 19.98 -4.53
C GLN A 6 -6.81 18.93 -3.48
N TYR A 7 -6.74 19.27 -2.20
CA TYR A 7 -7.26 18.43 -1.11
C TYR A 7 -8.57 19.03 -0.63
N ARG A 8 -9.72 18.47 -1.01
CA ARG A 8 -11.01 18.95 -0.52
C ARG A 8 -11.30 18.33 0.86
N ILE A 9 -11.63 19.16 1.83
CA ILE A 9 -12.16 18.70 3.13
C ILE A 9 -13.53 18.06 2.85
N LYS A 10 -13.63 16.73 3.03
CA LYS A 10 -14.86 15.97 2.73
C LYS A 10 -15.94 16.11 3.79
N GLU A 11 -15.56 16.47 5.01
CA GLU A 11 -16.45 16.57 6.16
C GLU A 11 -16.07 17.80 6.99
N GLU A 12 -17.04 18.66 7.28
CA GLU A 12 -16.79 19.90 8.03
C GLU A 12 -16.53 19.60 9.51
N PRO A 13 -15.54 20.26 10.14
CA PRO A 13 -15.29 20.04 11.56
C PRO A 13 -16.41 20.66 12.41
N VAL A 14 -17.01 19.86 13.29
CA VAL A 14 -18.05 20.34 14.23
C VAL A 14 -17.47 21.41 15.15
N GLY A 15 -18.07 22.61 15.13
CA GLY A 15 -17.71 23.72 16.01
C GLY A 15 -16.38 24.41 15.70
N GLN A 16 -15.77 24.16 14.53
CA GLN A 16 -14.56 24.86 14.08
C GLN A 16 -14.74 25.43 12.69
N LYS A 17 -13.96 26.46 12.35
CA LYS A 17 -13.95 27.03 11.01
C LYS A 17 -13.32 26.02 10.03
N LEU A 18 -14.00 25.75 8.92
CA LEU A 18 -13.46 24.96 7.82
C LEU A 18 -12.09 25.52 7.38
N GLY A 19 -11.07 24.66 7.32
CA GLY A 19 -9.74 25.05 6.86
C GLY A 19 -8.66 24.01 7.11
N TYR A 20 -7.50 24.21 6.50
CA TYR A 20 -6.35 23.31 6.57
C TYR A 20 -5.44 23.54 7.79
N GLY A 21 -5.87 24.35 8.77
CA GLY A 21 -5.05 24.74 9.92
C GLY A 21 -4.37 23.55 10.62
N PRO A 22 -5.12 22.51 11.02
CA PRO A 22 -4.55 21.30 11.60
C PRO A 22 -3.55 20.57 10.70
N LEU A 23 -3.85 20.47 9.39
CA LEU A 23 -2.95 19.83 8.43
C LEU A 23 -1.65 20.62 8.24
N ILE A 24 -1.74 21.95 8.15
CA ILE A 24 -0.59 22.86 8.06
C ILE A 24 0.27 22.76 9.34
N ASP A 25 -0.36 22.73 10.51
CA ASP A 25 0.34 22.55 11.78
C ASP A 25 1.05 21.18 11.84
N PHE A 26 0.40 20.11 11.39
CA PHE A 26 1.00 18.78 11.37
C PHE A 26 2.15 18.66 10.37
N THR A 27 2.04 19.22 9.17
CA THR A 27 3.14 19.20 8.19
C THR A 27 4.34 20.02 8.64
N LYS A 28 4.12 21.15 9.32
CA LYS A 28 5.20 21.91 10.00
C LYS A 28 5.85 21.08 11.10
N PHE A 29 5.04 20.42 11.93
CA PHE A 29 5.57 19.52 12.96
C PHE A 29 6.46 18.42 12.37
N ILE A 30 6.07 17.78 11.25
CA ILE A 30 6.89 16.79 10.57
C ILE A 30 8.20 17.41 10.05
N HIS A 31 8.12 18.59 9.43
CA HIS A 31 9.29 19.26 8.86
C HIS A 31 10.36 19.54 9.93
N ASP A 32 9.93 20.09 11.06
CA ASP A 32 10.79 20.50 12.19
C ASP A 32 10.93 19.41 13.28
N ALA A 33 10.47 18.18 12.99
CA ALA A 33 10.25 17.16 14.01
C ALA A 33 11.50 16.87 14.85
N PRO A 34 11.41 16.94 16.19
CA PRO A 34 12.52 16.56 17.04
C PRO A 34 12.67 15.04 17.10
N ASN A 35 13.87 14.59 17.46
CA ASN A 35 14.15 13.21 17.83
C ASN A 35 13.63 12.93 19.27
N ASP A 36 12.31 13.01 19.45
CA ASP A 36 11.63 12.81 20.74
C ASP A 36 10.31 12.03 20.55
N ALA A 37 10.32 10.74 20.88
CA ALA A 37 9.15 9.89 20.77
C ALA A 37 7.95 10.39 21.59
N LYS A 38 8.18 11.00 22.77
CA LYS A 38 7.08 11.46 23.63
C LYS A 38 6.32 12.63 23.01
N LEU A 39 7.00 13.45 22.20
CA LEU A 39 6.32 14.50 21.47
C LEU A 39 5.53 13.94 20.29
N TRP A 40 6.10 12.97 19.57
CA TRP A 40 5.43 12.31 18.44
C TRP A 40 4.11 11.67 18.84
N VAL A 41 4.07 10.89 19.93
CA VAL A 41 2.83 10.22 20.37
C VAL A 41 1.73 11.18 20.80
N LYS A 42 2.05 12.45 21.10
CA LYS A 42 1.05 13.50 21.39
C LYS A 42 0.48 14.14 20.13
N ARG A 43 1.20 14.09 19.02
CA ARG A 43 0.83 14.75 17.75
C ARG A 43 0.27 13.78 16.72
N PHE A 44 0.63 12.51 16.82
CA PHE A 44 0.35 11.50 15.81
C PHE A 44 0.08 10.13 16.46
N ASP A 45 -0.83 9.37 15.87
CA ASP A 45 -1.03 7.96 16.20
C ASP A 45 0.11 7.09 15.62
N VAL A 46 1.26 7.15 16.30
CA VAL A 46 2.49 6.47 15.89
C VAL A 46 2.30 4.95 15.79
N GLU A 47 1.65 4.34 16.78
CA GLU A 47 1.44 2.88 16.79
C GLU A 47 0.55 2.44 15.63
N GLY A 48 -0.55 3.15 15.37
CA GLY A 48 -1.41 2.91 14.21
C GLY A 48 -0.65 3.05 12.91
N PHE A 49 0.16 4.10 12.76
CA PHE A 49 0.98 4.28 11.57
C PHE A 49 2.00 3.16 11.36
N ILE A 50 2.74 2.78 12.40
CA ILE A 50 3.72 1.67 12.33
C ILE A 50 3.05 0.38 11.84
N ARG A 51 1.89 0.04 12.41
CA ARG A 51 1.14 -1.16 11.99
C ARG A 51 0.70 -1.10 10.53
N ASN A 52 0.24 0.06 10.08
CA ASN A 52 -0.11 0.26 8.67
C ASN A 52 1.10 0.11 7.76
N MET A 53 2.24 0.68 8.12
CA MET A 53 3.48 0.56 7.33
C MET A 53 4.00 -0.88 7.27
N VAL A 54 3.89 -1.63 8.37
CA VAL A 54 4.15 -3.08 8.37
C VAL A 54 3.19 -3.78 7.39
N ALA A 55 1.90 -3.45 7.42
CA ALA A 55 0.93 -4.01 6.49
C ALA A 55 1.26 -3.66 5.03
N GLU A 56 1.57 -2.40 4.69
CA GLU A 56 1.97 -1.99 3.34
C GLU A 56 3.16 -2.81 2.83
N PHE A 57 4.16 -3.03 3.69
CA PHE A 57 5.33 -3.83 3.37
C PHE A 57 4.98 -5.28 3.02
N TYR A 58 4.23 -5.98 3.87
CA TYR A 58 3.86 -7.39 3.64
C TYR A 58 2.87 -7.56 2.48
N LEU A 59 1.95 -6.62 2.32
CA LEU A 59 0.98 -6.61 1.23
C LEU A 59 1.63 -6.19 -0.09
N GLY A 60 2.81 -5.57 -0.07
CA GLY A 60 3.45 -4.99 -1.26
C GLY A 60 2.58 -3.91 -1.87
N PHE A 61 2.02 -3.04 -1.03
CA PHE A 61 1.02 -2.05 -1.46
C PHE A 61 1.68 -0.96 -2.33
N SER A 62 1.66 -1.19 -3.63
CA SER A 62 2.45 -0.42 -4.60
C SER A 62 1.87 0.96 -4.92
N ASP A 63 0.61 1.20 -4.58
CA ASP A 63 -0.06 2.50 -4.71
C ASP A 63 -0.29 3.15 -3.33
N GLY A 64 0.37 2.63 -2.29
CA GLY A 64 0.28 3.12 -0.92
C GLY A 64 1.25 4.27 -0.62
N PHE A 65 1.39 4.57 0.66
CA PHE A 65 2.16 5.70 1.15
C PHE A 65 3.64 5.60 0.84
N TRP A 66 4.25 4.42 1.02
CA TRP A 66 5.70 4.24 0.86
C TRP A 66 6.18 4.06 -0.57
N VAL A 67 5.29 3.80 -1.54
CA VAL A 67 5.69 3.56 -2.94
C VAL A 67 5.21 4.69 -3.86
N ASN A 68 3.95 5.10 -3.77
CA ASN A 68 3.38 6.12 -4.65
C ASN A 68 2.89 7.38 -3.92
N VAL A 69 3.02 7.44 -2.59
CA VAL A 69 2.58 8.57 -1.74
C VAL A 69 1.10 8.88 -1.96
N ASN A 70 0.29 7.83 -2.07
CA ASN A 70 -1.12 7.89 -2.45
C ASN A 70 -1.99 7.01 -1.54
N ASN A 71 -3.32 7.06 -1.74
CA ASN A 71 -4.31 6.16 -1.16
C ASN A 71 -4.34 6.14 0.38
N TYR A 72 -4.43 7.33 0.98
CA TYR A 72 -4.68 7.48 2.42
C TYR A 72 -5.53 8.70 2.74
N PHE A 73 -6.12 8.67 3.93
CA PHE A 73 -6.73 9.82 4.58
C PHE A 73 -5.91 10.21 5.82
N LEU A 74 -5.99 11.48 6.19
CA LEU A 74 -5.58 11.96 7.50
C LEU A 74 -6.82 12.44 8.25
N TYR A 75 -6.97 11.95 9.48
CA TYR A 75 -8.06 12.32 10.37
C TYR A 75 -7.47 12.95 11.63
N GLN A 76 -8.01 14.10 12.05
CA GLN A 76 -7.66 14.68 13.34
C GLN A 76 -8.67 14.22 14.38
N GLU A 77 -8.21 13.48 15.39
CA GLU A 77 -9.07 13.02 16.47
C GLU A 77 -9.57 14.21 17.31
N PRO A 78 -10.88 14.38 17.51
CA PRO A 78 -11.45 15.55 18.19
C PRO A 78 -10.99 15.74 19.64
N GLU A 79 -10.72 14.65 20.36
CA GLU A 79 -10.38 14.70 21.79
C GLU A 79 -8.90 15.03 22.02
N THR A 80 -8.00 14.20 21.49
CA THR A 80 -6.55 14.36 21.72
C THR A 80 -5.90 15.34 20.73
N LYS A 81 -6.60 15.70 19.65
CA LYS A 81 -6.09 16.48 18.52
C LYS A 81 -4.94 15.82 17.76
N ARG A 82 -4.62 14.54 18.04
CA ARG A 82 -3.62 13.78 17.29
C ARG A 82 -4.11 13.50 15.87
N MET A 83 -3.17 13.50 14.93
CA MET A 83 -3.43 13.05 13.57
C MET A 83 -3.39 11.52 13.51
N ILE A 84 -4.27 10.94 12.71
CA ILE A 84 -4.39 9.49 12.48
C ILE A 84 -4.27 9.24 10.98
N TYR A 85 -3.39 8.32 10.61
CA TYR A 85 -3.25 7.81 9.25
C TYR A 85 -4.24 6.68 9.00
N ILE A 86 -4.96 6.74 7.88
CA ILE A 86 -5.93 5.73 7.49
C ILE A 86 -5.62 5.30 6.04
N PRO A 87 -5.20 4.06 5.77
CA PRO A 87 -5.00 3.60 4.41
C PRO A 87 -6.35 3.48 3.69
N SER A 88 -6.32 3.60 2.37
CA SER A 88 -7.47 3.47 1.48
C SER A 88 -7.07 2.70 0.23
N ASP A 89 -8.05 2.29 -0.58
CA ASP A 89 -7.87 1.76 -1.95
C ASP A 89 -6.69 0.76 -2.10
N THR A 90 -6.73 -0.33 -1.34
CA THR A 90 -5.66 -1.34 -1.28
C THR A 90 -5.73 -2.35 -2.43
N ASN A 91 -6.23 -1.95 -3.60
CA ASN A 91 -6.40 -2.82 -4.78
C ASN A 91 -5.05 -3.22 -5.42
N ARG A 92 -3.99 -2.41 -5.25
CA ARG A 92 -2.63 -2.64 -5.76
C ARG A 92 -1.72 -3.35 -4.75
N ALA A 93 -2.22 -4.46 -4.19
CA ALA A 93 -1.58 -5.26 -3.17
C ALA A 93 -1.64 -6.77 -3.50
N LEU A 94 -0.96 -7.60 -2.70
CA LEU A 94 -1.00 -9.06 -2.75
C LEU A 94 -0.67 -9.65 -4.13
N GLY A 95 0.37 -9.12 -4.76
CA GLY A 95 0.80 -9.58 -6.08
C GLY A 95 0.06 -8.92 -7.24
N ASN A 96 -0.47 -7.72 -7.05
CA ASN A 96 -0.87 -6.81 -8.14
C ASN A 96 -0.11 -5.48 -8.04
N THR A 97 0.61 -5.08 -9.08
CA THR A 97 1.45 -3.87 -9.03
C THR A 97 1.75 -3.27 -10.41
N GLN A 98 1.91 -1.95 -10.45
CA GLN A 98 2.42 -1.23 -11.63
C GLN A 98 3.95 -1.06 -11.62
N TYR A 99 4.61 -1.55 -10.57
CA TYR A 99 6.04 -1.51 -10.35
C TYR A 99 6.65 -2.89 -10.58
N LYS A 100 7.96 -2.95 -10.72
CA LYS A 100 8.68 -4.22 -10.85
C LYS A 100 8.31 -5.18 -9.71
N MET A 101 7.81 -6.37 -10.03
CA MET A 101 7.31 -7.34 -9.04
C MET A 101 8.38 -7.70 -8.02
N GLU A 102 9.64 -7.84 -8.44
CA GLU A 102 10.77 -8.12 -7.57
C GLU A 102 11.01 -7.03 -6.51
N LYS A 103 10.72 -5.77 -6.83
CA LYS A 103 10.83 -4.65 -5.86
C LYS A 103 9.73 -4.72 -4.81
N MET A 104 8.52 -5.15 -5.18
CA MET A 104 7.43 -5.34 -4.22
C MET A 104 7.70 -6.57 -3.32
N LEU A 105 8.31 -7.61 -3.88
CA LEU A 105 8.65 -8.85 -3.17
C LEU A 105 9.87 -8.74 -2.25
N THR A 106 10.61 -7.64 -2.26
CA THR A 106 11.83 -7.50 -1.43
C THR A 106 11.56 -7.84 0.05
N GLY A 107 12.45 -8.61 0.66
CA GLY A 107 12.47 -8.86 2.09
C GLY A 107 13.11 -7.72 2.89
N ASN A 108 13.82 -6.81 2.21
CA ASN A 108 14.48 -5.68 2.82
C ASN A 108 13.49 -4.52 2.96
N MET A 109 13.08 -4.26 4.20
CA MET A 109 12.17 -3.16 4.52
C MET A 109 12.73 -1.80 4.09
N THR A 110 14.03 -1.55 4.29
CA THR A 110 14.63 -0.26 3.92
C THR A 110 14.53 -0.05 2.42
N GLU A 111 14.77 -1.08 1.61
CA GLU A 111 14.60 -1.01 0.16
C GLU A 111 13.14 -0.73 -0.23
N PHE A 112 12.18 -1.32 0.48
CA PHE A 112 10.76 -1.07 0.23
C PHE A 112 10.35 0.36 0.62
N ALA A 113 10.79 0.84 1.79
CA ALA A 113 10.44 2.15 2.33
C ALA A 113 11.12 3.32 1.59
N THR A 114 12.29 3.08 0.99
CA THR A 114 12.99 4.08 0.16
C THR A 114 12.48 4.16 -1.27
N MET A 115 11.51 3.33 -1.69
CA MET A 115 10.92 3.46 -3.03
C MET A 115 10.24 4.81 -3.25
N ALA A 116 9.75 5.44 -2.17
CA ALA A 116 9.30 6.82 -2.24
C ALA A 116 10.42 7.85 -2.04
N ASP A 117 11.54 7.57 -1.36
CA ASP A 117 12.66 8.47 -0.97
C ASP A 117 12.29 9.89 -0.49
N LYS A 118 10.99 10.18 -0.30
CA LYS A 118 10.42 11.54 -0.32
C LYS A 118 9.29 11.71 0.67
N SER A 119 9.10 10.79 1.63
CA SER A 119 8.14 11.01 2.72
C SER A 119 8.87 11.52 3.96
N PRO A 120 8.82 12.84 4.26
CA PRO A 120 9.41 13.39 5.47
C PRO A 120 8.87 12.72 6.73
N LEU A 121 7.60 12.29 6.72
CA LEU A 121 6.99 11.59 7.85
C LEU A 121 7.73 10.28 8.16
N SER A 122 7.92 9.42 7.16
CA SER A 122 8.63 8.15 7.35
C SER A 122 10.07 8.36 7.80
N VAL A 123 10.79 9.26 7.12
CA VAL A 123 12.20 9.54 7.42
C VAL A 123 12.38 10.03 8.85
N ARG A 124 11.52 10.95 9.30
CA ARG A 124 11.63 11.52 10.66
C ARG A 124 11.18 10.53 11.73
N LEU A 125 10.08 9.81 11.49
CA LEU A 125 9.51 8.88 12.47
C LEU A 125 10.42 7.65 12.66
N PHE A 126 10.86 7.00 11.59
CA PHE A 126 11.74 5.83 11.68
C PHE A 126 13.21 6.19 11.97
N GLY A 127 13.56 7.48 11.92
CA GLY A 127 14.81 7.98 12.49
C GLY A 127 14.88 7.91 14.03
N ILE A 128 13.74 7.69 14.70
CA ILE A 128 13.67 7.54 16.16
C ILE A 128 13.87 6.07 16.53
N PRO A 129 14.94 5.70 17.29
CA PRO A 129 15.28 4.30 17.57
C PRO A 129 14.16 3.49 18.21
N GLU A 130 13.35 4.12 19.05
CA GLU A 130 12.21 3.49 19.73
C GLU A 130 11.14 3.04 18.74
N PHE A 131 10.86 3.85 17.72
CA PHE A 131 9.86 3.55 16.69
C PHE A 131 10.38 2.55 15.66
N GLU A 132 11.66 2.65 15.28
CA GLU A 132 12.33 1.64 14.46
C GLU A 132 12.28 0.25 15.13
N LYS A 133 12.65 0.19 16.42
CA LYS A 133 12.55 -1.04 17.21
C LYS A 133 11.11 -1.55 17.25
N ARG A 134 10.14 -0.66 17.47
CA ARG A 134 8.72 -1.02 17.53
C ARG A 134 8.22 -1.59 16.20
N PHE A 135 8.63 -1.01 15.08
CA PHE A 135 8.33 -1.55 13.75
C PHE A 135 8.83 -2.99 13.60
N GLN A 136 10.08 -3.25 13.99
CA GLN A 136 10.66 -4.60 13.89
C GLN A 136 9.91 -5.61 14.76
N GLU A 137 9.46 -5.22 15.95
CA GLU A 137 8.61 -6.06 16.81
C GLU A 137 7.27 -6.39 16.16
N VAL A 138 6.57 -5.38 15.64
CA VAL A 138 5.28 -5.56 14.96
C VAL A 138 5.46 -6.41 13.70
N SER A 139 6.52 -6.20 12.93
CA SER A 139 6.85 -6.99 11.74
C SER A 139 7.05 -8.47 12.08
N ARG A 140 7.80 -8.78 13.15
CA ARG A 140 7.96 -10.16 13.65
C ARG A 140 6.64 -10.78 14.10
N ASP A 141 5.78 -10.02 14.76
CA ASP A 141 4.47 -10.52 15.14
C ASP A 141 3.60 -10.82 13.92
N VAL A 142 3.59 -9.94 12.92
CA VAL A 142 2.79 -10.09 11.70
C VAL A 142 3.21 -11.34 10.93
N ILE A 143 4.48 -11.52 10.61
CA ILE A 143 4.92 -12.69 9.82
C ILE A 143 4.63 -14.02 10.55
N ASN A 144 4.80 -14.06 11.87
CA ASN A 144 4.64 -15.29 12.65
C ASN A 144 3.17 -15.64 12.95
N LYS A 145 2.30 -14.64 13.11
CA LYS A 145 0.92 -14.84 13.57
C LYS A 145 -0.14 -14.62 12.49
N ILE A 146 0.11 -13.71 11.55
CA ILE A 146 -0.91 -13.21 10.62
C ILE A 146 -0.52 -13.54 9.18
N PHE A 147 0.62 -13.05 8.71
CA PHE A 147 1.03 -13.12 7.31
C PHE A 147 1.83 -14.40 7.02
N ASN A 148 1.16 -15.55 7.13
CA ASN A 148 1.70 -16.85 6.74
C ASN A 148 0.58 -17.78 6.28
N MET A 149 0.92 -18.85 5.54
CA MET A 149 -0.10 -19.73 4.95
C MET A 149 -0.97 -20.47 5.96
N LYS A 150 -0.51 -20.65 7.21
CA LYS A 150 -1.33 -21.29 8.25
C LYS A 150 -2.49 -20.39 8.67
N ALA A 151 -2.27 -19.07 8.75
CA ALA A 151 -3.30 -18.10 9.10
C ALA A 151 -4.06 -17.58 7.87
N MET A 152 -3.36 -17.25 6.78
CA MET A 152 -3.97 -16.66 5.57
C MET A 152 -4.69 -17.69 4.70
N GLY A 153 -4.26 -18.95 4.69
CA GLY A 153 -4.84 -19.99 3.83
C GLY A 153 -6.35 -20.14 4.02
N PRO A 154 -6.84 -20.36 5.25
CA PRO A 154 -8.28 -20.44 5.52
C PRO A 154 -9.05 -19.17 5.09
N VAL A 155 -8.50 -17.98 5.35
CA VAL A 155 -9.14 -16.71 4.94
C VAL A 155 -9.25 -16.62 3.41
N ILE A 156 -8.22 -17.04 2.68
CA ILE A 156 -8.24 -17.10 1.22
C ILE A 156 -9.31 -18.08 0.73
N ASP A 157 -9.32 -19.29 1.29
CA ASP A 157 -10.27 -20.34 0.89
C ASP A 157 -11.71 -19.94 1.19
N ASP A 158 -11.97 -19.37 2.36
CA ASP A 158 -13.30 -18.87 2.76
C ASP A 158 -13.74 -17.71 1.86
N THR A 159 -12.83 -16.78 1.54
CA THR A 159 -13.13 -15.66 0.63
C THR A 159 -13.43 -16.17 -0.78
N VAL A 160 -12.65 -17.12 -1.28
CA VAL A 160 -12.88 -17.75 -2.58
C VAL A 160 -14.22 -18.48 -2.59
N ALA A 161 -14.54 -19.25 -1.54
CA ALA A 161 -15.82 -19.95 -1.44
C ALA A 161 -16.99 -18.96 -1.42
N MET A 162 -16.83 -17.83 -0.74
CA MET A 162 -17.85 -16.78 -0.66
C MET A 162 -18.15 -16.13 -2.01
N ILE A 163 -17.14 -15.86 -2.86
CA ILE A 163 -17.33 -15.05 -4.08
C ILE A 163 -17.30 -15.84 -5.39
N GLN A 164 -16.95 -17.13 -5.39
CA GLN A 164 -16.72 -17.88 -6.64
C GLN A 164 -17.95 -17.98 -7.55
N GLU A 165 -19.16 -18.05 -6.98
CA GLU A 165 -20.40 -18.10 -7.75
C GLU A 165 -20.68 -16.74 -8.41
N ASP A 166 -20.51 -15.65 -7.67
CA ASP A 166 -20.65 -14.27 -8.19
C ASP A 166 -19.63 -13.97 -9.28
N VAL A 167 -18.37 -14.39 -9.11
CA VAL A 167 -17.34 -14.25 -10.14
C VAL A 167 -17.67 -15.04 -11.39
N ALA A 168 -18.17 -16.27 -11.25
CA ALA A 168 -18.59 -17.09 -12.39
C ALA A 168 -19.78 -16.47 -13.14
N TRP A 169 -20.72 -15.88 -12.41
CA TRP A 169 -21.84 -15.15 -12.98
C TRP A 169 -21.40 -13.85 -13.68
N ASP A 170 -20.56 -13.04 -13.04
CA ASP A 170 -20.04 -11.77 -13.60
C ASP A 170 -19.30 -12.00 -14.93
N GLN A 171 -18.55 -13.11 -15.04
CA GLN A 171 -17.85 -13.51 -16.27
C GLN A 171 -18.79 -13.88 -17.43
N THR A 172 -20.10 -14.05 -17.19
CA THR A 172 -21.09 -14.26 -18.26
C THR A 172 -21.64 -12.94 -18.82
N LEU A 173 -21.40 -11.82 -18.15
CA LEU A 173 -21.93 -10.52 -18.54
C LEU A 173 -21.08 -9.91 -19.65
N GLU A 174 -21.75 -9.22 -20.59
CA GLU A 174 -21.05 -8.41 -21.57
C GLU A 174 -20.48 -7.16 -20.89
N PHE A 175 -19.18 -6.95 -20.99
CA PHE A 175 -18.54 -5.75 -20.44
C PHE A 175 -18.92 -4.52 -21.29
N PRO A 176 -19.68 -3.54 -20.74
CA PRO A 176 -20.23 -2.44 -21.55
C PRO A 176 -19.20 -1.34 -21.86
N GLY A 177 -17.99 -1.41 -21.30
CA GLY A 177 -16.96 -0.38 -21.39
C GLY A 177 -15.87 -0.65 -22.42
N LYS A 178 -15.24 0.39 -22.94
CA LYS A 178 -13.93 0.31 -23.60
C LYS A 178 -12.86 0.79 -22.62
N LEU A 179 -11.95 -0.09 -22.23
CA LEU A 179 -10.74 0.32 -21.52
C LEU A 179 -9.80 1.02 -22.51
N ASN A 180 -9.54 2.31 -22.27
CA ASN A 180 -8.54 3.05 -23.03
C ASN A 180 -7.14 2.58 -22.61
N MET A 181 -6.51 1.79 -23.48
CA MET A 181 -5.15 1.31 -23.23
C MET A 181 -4.16 2.48 -23.28
N PRO A 182 -3.23 2.58 -22.32
CA PRO A 182 -2.11 3.51 -22.46
C PRO A 182 -1.22 3.09 -23.63
N ARG A 183 -0.47 4.06 -24.18
CA ARG A 183 0.49 3.78 -25.26
C ARG A 183 1.62 2.89 -24.72
N GLU A 184 2.00 1.88 -25.50
CA GLU A 184 3.22 1.10 -25.25
C GLU A 184 4.44 2.02 -25.21
N ARG A 185 5.34 1.75 -24.27
CA ARG A 185 6.64 2.42 -24.18
C ARG A 185 7.48 2.05 -25.41
N LYS A 186 8.22 3.01 -25.95
CA LYS A 186 9.19 2.73 -27.02
C LYS A 186 10.55 2.34 -26.43
N GLU A 187 11.26 1.47 -27.14
CA GLU A 187 12.64 1.12 -26.83
C GLU A 187 13.51 2.39 -26.76
N GLY A 188 14.35 2.52 -25.73
CA GLY A 188 15.20 3.69 -25.49
C GLY A 188 14.60 4.81 -24.64
N GLU A 189 13.31 4.79 -24.30
CA GLU A 189 12.74 5.75 -23.34
C GLU A 189 13.26 5.50 -21.91
N PRO A 190 13.52 6.52 -21.08
CA PRO A 190 14.04 6.32 -19.72
C PRO A 190 13.06 5.53 -18.82
N ILE A 191 13.60 4.57 -18.07
CA ILE A 191 12.82 3.74 -17.12
C ILE A 191 12.64 4.53 -15.83
N ASN A 192 11.40 4.86 -15.50
CA ASN A 192 11.03 5.35 -14.16
C ASN A 192 10.81 4.15 -13.21
N VAL A 193 10.82 4.40 -11.89
CA VAL A 193 10.50 3.44 -10.83
C VAL A 193 9.17 2.72 -11.12
N ARG A 194 8.19 3.47 -11.66
CA ARG A 194 7.03 2.91 -12.36
C ARG A 194 7.47 2.33 -13.70
N ASN A 195 7.77 1.03 -13.74
CA ASN A 195 8.12 0.33 -14.97
C ASN A 195 6.93 0.43 -15.94
N THR A 196 7.09 1.16 -17.04
CA THR A 196 6.01 1.39 -18.01
C THR A 196 5.53 0.09 -18.65
N ASP A 197 6.38 -0.93 -18.76
CA ASP A 197 6.00 -2.24 -19.30
C ASP A 197 5.14 -3.02 -18.29
N THR A 198 5.50 -2.97 -17.00
CA THR A 198 4.67 -3.55 -15.92
C THR A 198 3.35 -2.78 -15.77
N ALA A 199 3.40 -1.45 -15.84
CA ALA A 199 2.21 -0.62 -15.81
C ALA A 199 1.30 -0.89 -17.01
N TYR A 200 1.85 -1.10 -18.21
CA TYR A 200 1.10 -1.50 -19.40
C TYR A 200 0.48 -2.89 -19.23
N ASP A 201 1.24 -3.86 -18.72
CA ASP A 201 0.75 -5.22 -18.42
C ASP A 201 -0.40 -5.21 -17.40
N CYS A 202 -0.44 -4.28 -16.43
CA CYS A 202 -1.61 -4.11 -15.56
C CYS A 202 -2.90 -3.86 -16.35
N TRP A 203 -2.84 -3.07 -17.44
CA TRP A 203 -4.01 -2.79 -18.27
C TRP A 203 -4.38 -3.99 -19.13
N VAL A 204 -3.38 -4.75 -19.60
CA VAL A 204 -3.61 -6.03 -20.29
C VAL A 204 -4.34 -7.00 -19.37
N VAL A 205 -3.86 -7.18 -18.13
CA VAL A 205 -4.53 -8.02 -17.12
C VAL A 205 -5.94 -7.53 -16.81
N ALA A 206 -6.15 -6.21 -16.67
CA ALA A 206 -7.47 -5.66 -16.40
C ALA A 206 -8.46 -5.83 -17.57
N ARG A 207 -7.96 -5.83 -18.81
CA ARG A 207 -8.77 -6.01 -20.03
C ARG A 207 -9.07 -7.48 -20.30
N ASP A 208 -8.04 -8.33 -20.24
CA ASP A 208 -8.13 -9.72 -20.68
C ASP A 208 -8.54 -10.67 -19.55
N GLY A 209 -8.35 -10.22 -18.30
CA GLY A 209 -8.61 -11.01 -17.11
C GLY A 209 -7.61 -12.15 -16.90
N ILE A 210 -7.70 -12.76 -15.72
CA ILE A 210 -7.01 -14.02 -15.40
C ILE A 210 -8.07 -14.97 -14.84
N PRO A 211 -8.05 -16.27 -15.21
CA PRO A 211 -8.97 -17.24 -14.62
C PRO A 211 -8.91 -17.19 -13.09
N PHE A 212 -10.07 -17.02 -12.44
CA PHE A 212 -10.15 -16.68 -11.01
C PHE A 212 -9.31 -17.58 -10.11
N LYS A 213 -9.46 -18.92 -10.21
CA LYS A 213 -8.67 -19.87 -9.43
C LYS A 213 -7.17 -19.78 -9.73
N LYS A 214 -6.77 -19.42 -10.95
CA LYS A 214 -5.35 -19.22 -11.31
C LYS A 214 -4.80 -17.93 -10.69
N ALA A 215 -5.58 -16.85 -10.67
CA ALA A 215 -5.22 -15.59 -10.00
C ALA A 215 -5.05 -15.75 -8.48
N VAL A 216 -5.74 -16.72 -7.86
CA VAL A 216 -5.63 -16.98 -6.42
C VAL A 216 -4.54 -18.02 -6.11
N TYR A 217 -4.64 -19.21 -6.69
CA TYR A 217 -3.86 -20.39 -6.28
C TYR A 217 -2.72 -20.75 -7.23
N GLY A 218 -2.80 -20.31 -8.49
CA GLY A 218 -1.87 -20.74 -9.51
C GLY A 218 -0.57 -19.93 -9.50
N PRO A 219 0.48 -20.44 -10.16
CA PRO A 219 1.40 -19.51 -10.78
C PRO A 219 0.66 -18.76 -11.89
N VAL A 220 0.72 -17.45 -11.87
CA VAL A 220 0.36 -16.62 -13.03
C VAL A 220 1.61 -16.48 -13.89
N THR A 221 1.46 -16.74 -15.20
CA THR A 221 2.57 -16.80 -16.16
C THR A 221 2.29 -15.87 -17.32
N GLY A 222 3.33 -15.25 -17.87
CA GLY A 222 3.20 -14.34 -19.02
C GLY A 222 2.78 -12.91 -18.65
N HIS A 223 2.71 -12.59 -17.36
CA HIS A 223 2.41 -11.25 -16.86
C HIS A 223 3.54 -10.75 -15.96
N LEU A 224 3.83 -9.45 -16.05
CA LEU A 224 4.84 -8.74 -15.27
C LEU A 224 4.25 -8.11 -14.00
N SER A 225 2.97 -7.77 -14.06
CA SER A 225 2.26 -6.96 -13.08
C SER A 225 1.52 -7.75 -12.02
N THR A 226 1.42 -9.07 -12.21
CA THR A 226 0.66 -9.89 -11.28
C THR A 226 1.16 -11.32 -11.13
N ILE A 227 1.06 -11.83 -9.90
CA ILE A 227 1.28 -13.22 -9.51
C ILE A 227 0.11 -13.71 -8.65
N GLY A 228 0.01 -15.02 -8.43
CA GLY A 228 -1.08 -15.57 -7.62
C GLY A 228 -1.02 -15.10 -6.16
N VAL A 229 -2.17 -14.89 -5.50
CA VAL A 229 -2.22 -14.44 -4.09
C VAL A 229 -1.47 -15.40 -3.16
N VAL A 230 -1.66 -16.71 -3.32
CA VAL A 230 -0.93 -17.73 -2.54
C VAL A 230 0.57 -17.71 -2.84
N GLU A 231 0.94 -17.46 -4.10
CA GLU A 231 2.33 -17.35 -4.51
C GLU A 231 3.00 -16.11 -3.90
N TRP A 232 2.30 -14.96 -3.91
CA TRP A 232 2.74 -13.73 -3.27
C TRP A 232 3.09 -13.94 -1.80
N ILE A 233 2.17 -14.50 -1.02
CA ILE A 233 2.36 -14.71 0.41
C ILE A 233 3.57 -15.61 0.67
N LYS A 234 3.68 -16.73 -0.06
CA LYS A 234 4.81 -17.66 0.08
C LYS A 234 6.14 -16.98 -0.26
N LYS A 235 6.21 -16.28 -1.39
CA LYS A 235 7.44 -15.59 -1.83
C LYS A 235 7.83 -14.47 -0.89
N LYS A 236 6.88 -13.66 -0.44
CA LYS A 236 7.15 -12.54 0.48
C LYS A 236 7.62 -13.03 1.85
N VAL A 237 6.98 -14.08 2.40
CA VAL A 237 7.42 -14.71 3.66
C VAL A 237 8.84 -15.26 3.52
N GLN A 238 9.15 -15.90 2.40
CA GLN A 238 10.50 -16.42 2.14
C GLN A 238 11.52 -15.27 2.04
N ALA A 239 11.23 -14.25 1.24
CA ALA A 239 12.11 -13.10 1.05
C ALA A 239 12.44 -12.40 2.38
N VAL A 240 11.46 -12.23 3.27
CA VAL A 240 11.67 -11.63 4.61
C VAL A 240 12.51 -12.52 5.52
N LYS A 241 12.47 -13.86 5.37
CA LYS A 241 13.31 -14.77 6.16
C LYS A 241 14.75 -14.83 5.67
N ASP A 242 14.96 -14.55 4.39
CA ASP A 242 16.28 -14.56 3.76
C ASP A 242 17.08 -13.28 4.03
N PHE A 243 16.46 -12.27 4.65
CA PHE A 243 17.04 -10.99 5.05
C PHE A 243 17.15 -10.88 6.58
#